data_AF-A0A9W9QGC6-F1
#
_entry.id   AF-A0A9W9QGC6-F1
#
_cell.length_a   1.000
_cell.length_b   1.000
_cell.length_c   1.000
_cell.angle_alpha   90.00
_cell.angle_beta   90.00
_cell.angle_gamma   90.00
#
_symmetry.space_group_name_H-M   'P 1'
#
loop_
_entity.id
_entity.type
_entity.pdbx_description
1 polymer ?
#
loop_
_entity_poly.entity_id
_entity_poly.type
_entity_poly.pdbx_seq_one_letter_code
_entity_poly.pdbx_strand_id
1 'polypeptide(L)'
;MSSILASLHDLFTSLVELIFSVFHSAFNTVSGLLTGVVEFLVGSVQMVLHTAAETLKAVGGLGNLIASNIVLIALVAGGIYGYSKYQGRRGRPVTVGNKKLN
;
A
#
# COMPACT_ATOMS: atom_id res chain seq x y z
N MET A 1 -28.28 -37.06 35.77
CA MET A 1 -26.81 -36.90 35.69
C MET A 1 -26.29 -36.55 34.29
N SER A 2 -27.10 -36.65 33.22
CA SER A 2 -26.69 -36.27 31.85
C SER A 2 -26.58 -34.76 31.62
N SER A 3 -27.38 -33.93 32.31
CA SER A 3 -27.38 -32.47 32.10
C SER A 3 -26.08 -31.76 32.49
N ILE A 4 -25.38 -32.26 33.52
CA ILE A 4 -24.11 -31.66 33.97
C ILE A 4 -23.00 -31.93 32.95
N LEU A 5 -22.96 -33.14 32.39
CA LEU A 5 -21.98 -33.51 31.38
C LEU A 5 -22.24 -32.78 30.05
N ALA A 6 -23.50 -32.60 29.68
CA ALA A 6 -23.90 -31.80 28.53
C ALA A 6 -23.54 -30.31 28.71
N SER A 7 -23.84 -29.71 29.87
CA SER A 7 -23.49 -28.32 30.14
C SER A 7 -21.98 -28.07 30.17
N LEU A 8 -21.19 -29.07 30.61
CA LEU A 8 -19.74 -28.97 30.62
C LEU A 8 -19.17 -29.05 29.20
N HIS A 9 -19.72 -29.93 28.36
CA HIS A 9 -19.38 -30.03 26.95
C HIS A 9 -19.71 -28.72 26.20
N ASP A 10 -20.90 -28.16 26.40
CA ASP A 10 -21.30 -26.88 25.80
C ASP A 10 -20.42 -25.71 26.24
N LEU A 11 -20.00 -25.70 27.51
CA LEU A 11 -19.07 -24.69 28.01
C LEU A 11 -17.71 -24.78 27.31
N PHE A 12 -17.18 -25.99 27.13
CA PHE A 12 -15.94 -26.21 26.40
C PHE A 12 -16.05 -25.83 24.92
N THR A 13 -17.15 -26.19 24.26
CA THR A 13 -17.41 -25.82 22.87
C THR A 13 -17.46 -24.30 22.72
N SER A 14 -18.16 -23.60 23.61
CA SER A 14 -18.28 -22.14 23.57
C SER A 14 -16.92 -21.44 23.81
N LEU A 15 -16.08 -21.96 24.70
CA LEU A 15 -14.72 -21.43 24.91
C LEU A 15 -13.84 -21.60 23.66
N VAL A 16 -13.93 -22.74 22.99
CA VAL A 16 -13.20 -22.99 21.73
C VAL A 16 -13.72 -22.07 20.62
N GLU A 17 -15.02 -21.94 20.46
CA GLU A 17 -15.64 -21.03 19.47
C GLU A 17 -15.25 -19.57 19.71
N LEU A 18 -15.20 -19.13 20.97
CA LEU A 18 -14.76 -17.77 21.31
C LEU A 18 -13.32 -17.53 20.85
N ILE A 19 -12.41 -18.47 21.10
CA ILE A 19 -11.02 -18.38 20.67
C ILE A 19 -10.94 -18.33 19.14
N PHE A 20 -11.63 -19.24 18.44
CA PHE A 20 -11.67 -19.24 16.98
C PHE A 20 -12.26 -17.95 16.40
N SER A 21 -13.31 -17.41 17.01
CA SER A 21 -13.96 -16.16 16.60
C SER A 21 -13.01 -14.97 16.72
N VAL A 22 -12.25 -14.87 17.83
CA VAL A 22 -11.24 -13.82 18.00
C VAL A 22 -10.16 -13.90 16.93
N PHE A 23 -9.64 -15.10 16.63
CA PHE A 23 -8.65 -15.28 15.57
C PHE A 23 -9.22 -14.96 14.17
N HIS A 24 -10.45 -15.39 13.89
CA HIS A 24 -11.10 -15.12 12.60
C HIS A 24 -11.35 -13.62 12.42
N SER A 25 -11.82 -12.93 13.46
CA SER A 25 -12.01 -11.47 13.46
C SER A 25 -10.70 -10.73 13.28
N ALA A 26 -9.63 -11.15 13.95
CA ALA A 26 -8.30 -10.55 13.79
C ALA A 26 -7.78 -10.72 12.35
N PHE A 27 -7.93 -11.92 11.77
CA PHE A 27 -7.53 -12.19 10.39
C PHE A 27 -8.35 -11.38 9.37
N ASN A 28 -9.67 -11.28 9.54
CA ASN A 28 -10.52 -10.45 8.69
C ASN A 28 -10.18 -8.97 8.79
N THR A 29 -9.79 -8.49 9.97
CA THR A 29 -9.36 -7.09 10.15
C THR A 29 -8.06 -6.83 9.40
N VAL A 30 -7.06 -7.70 9.55
CA VAL A 30 -5.76 -7.55 8.86
C VAL A 30 -5.89 -7.65 7.35
N SER A 31 -6.65 -8.64 6.85
CA SER A 31 -6.91 -8.78 5.42
C SER A 31 -7.69 -7.60 4.87
N GLY A 32 -8.71 -7.11 5.59
CA GLY A 32 -9.46 -5.90 5.22
C GLY A 32 -8.57 -4.66 5.15
N LEU A 33 -7.64 -4.48 6.10
CA LEU A 33 -6.68 -3.37 6.06
C LEU A 33 -5.71 -3.48 4.87
N LEU A 34 -5.21 -4.68 4.56
CA LEU A 34 -4.36 -4.90 3.40
C LEU A 34 -5.09 -4.59 2.09
N THR A 35 -6.32 -5.08 1.95
CA THR A 35 -7.18 -4.79 0.80
C THR A 35 -7.45 -3.29 0.69
N GLY A 36 -7.80 -2.63 1.80
CA GLY A 36 -8.04 -1.19 1.83
C GLY A 36 -6.82 -0.36 1.43
N VAL A 37 -5.60 -0.78 1.82
CA VAL A 37 -4.36 -0.13 1.38
C VAL A 37 -4.13 -0.30 -0.12
N VAL A 38 -4.37 -1.50 -0.66
CA VAL A 38 -4.24 -1.78 -2.09
C VAL A 38 -5.26 -0.96 -2.88
N GLU A 39 -6.53 -0.97 -2.47
CA GLU A 39 -7.60 -0.20 -3.10
C GLU A 39 -7.34 1.29 -3.03
N PHE A 40 -6.81 1.80 -1.91
CA PHE A 40 -6.41 3.20 -1.78
C PHE A 40 -5.30 3.56 -2.78
N LEU A 41 -4.26 2.74 -2.90
CA LEU A 41 -3.17 2.98 -3.85
C LEU A 41 -3.66 2.93 -5.30
N VAL A 42 -4.45 1.90 -5.65
CA VAL A 42 -5.01 1.75 -6.99
C VAL A 42 -5.96 2.90 -7.31
N GLY A 43 -6.86 3.25 -6.39
CA GLY A 43 -7.80 4.36 -6.54
C GLY A 43 -7.10 5.72 -6.67
N SER A 44 -6.04 5.96 -5.89
CA SER A 44 -5.24 7.18 -5.99
C SER A 44 -4.57 7.31 -7.36
N VAL A 45 -3.98 6.22 -7.87
CA VAL A 45 -3.35 6.20 -9.19
C VAL A 45 -4.39 6.42 -10.29
N GLN A 46 -5.54 5.73 -10.21
CA GLN A 46 -6.62 5.90 -11.18
C GLN A 46 -7.16 7.33 -11.19
N MET A 47 -7.33 7.96 -10.03
CA MET A 47 -7.77 9.35 -9.92
C MET A 47 -6.78 10.29 -10.62
N VAL A 48 -5.49 10.13 -10.38
CA VAL A 48 -4.45 10.96 -11.03
C VAL A 48 -4.45 10.75 -12.55
N LEU A 49 -4.56 9.49 -13.00
CA LEU A 49 -4.62 9.18 -14.43
C LEU A 49 -5.87 9.75 -15.09
N HIS A 50 -7.03 9.69 -14.44
CA HIS A 50 -8.27 10.27 -14.94
C HIS A 50 -8.16 11.78 -15.06
N THR A 51 -7.73 12.47 -14.00
CA THR A 51 -7.56 13.93 -14.02
C THR A 51 -6.53 14.36 -15.07
N ALA A 52 -5.42 13.64 -15.20
CA ALA A 52 -4.42 13.89 -16.22
C ALA A 52 -5.00 13.67 -17.63
N ALA A 53 -5.72 12.57 -17.85
CA ALA A 53 -6.34 12.28 -19.14
C ALA A 53 -7.41 13.32 -19.53
N GLU A 54 -8.25 13.77 -18.59
CA GLU A 54 -9.24 14.83 -18.80
C GLU A 54 -8.57 16.16 -19.11
N THR A 55 -7.51 16.53 -18.38
CA THR A 55 -6.71 17.73 -18.65
C THR A 55 -6.05 17.66 -20.02
N LEU A 56 -5.48 16.51 -20.39
CA LEU A 56 -4.82 16.30 -21.68
C LEU A 56 -5.82 16.30 -22.85
N LYS A 57 -7.03 15.78 -22.66
CA LYS A 57 -8.13 15.92 -23.62
C LYS A 57 -8.50 17.38 -23.84
N ALA A 58 -8.51 18.19 -22.79
CA ALA A 58 -8.78 19.64 -22.89
C ALA A 58 -7.69 20.41 -23.65
N VAL A 59 -6.45 19.89 -23.69
CA VAL A 59 -5.29 20.51 -24.37
C VAL A 59 -5.24 20.14 -25.87
N GLY A 60 -6.10 19.25 -26.37
CA GLY A 60 -6.16 18.86 -27.78
C GLY A 60 -5.13 17.80 -28.20
N GLY A 61 -4.88 17.66 -29.51
CA GLY A 61 -4.18 16.50 -30.10
C GLY A 61 -2.79 16.15 -29.54
N LEU A 62 -2.05 17.11 -28.98
CA LEU A 62 -0.76 16.89 -28.30
C LEU A 62 -0.92 16.13 -26.97
N GLY A 63 -2.02 16.36 -26.25
CA GLY A 63 -2.31 15.66 -25.00
C GLY A 63 -2.53 14.17 -25.21
N ASN A 64 -3.07 13.78 -26.36
CA ASN A 64 -3.28 12.37 -26.72
C ASN A 64 -1.96 11.61 -26.95
N LEU A 65 -0.93 12.29 -27.48
CA LEU A 65 0.40 11.69 -27.69
C LEU A 65 1.15 11.45 -26.37
N ILE A 66 1.00 12.37 -25.41
CA ILE A 66 1.58 12.25 -24.07
C ILE A 66 0.78 11.23 -23.24
N ALA A 67 -0.56 11.27 -23.29
CA ALA A 67 -1.42 10.31 -22.61
C ALA A 67 -1.16 8.87 -23.08
N SER A 68 -0.98 8.66 -24.39
CA SER A 68 -0.70 7.34 -24.96
C SER A 68 0.62 6.74 -24.47
N ASN A 69 1.58 7.56 -24.06
CA ASN A 69 2.91 7.12 -23.62
C ASN A 69 3.16 7.42 -22.13
N ILE A 70 2.13 7.82 -21.38
CA ILE A 70 2.29 8.33 -20.01
C ILE A 70 2.95 7.31 -19.09
N VAL A 71 2.69 6.01 -19.29
CA VAL A 71 3.30 4.91 -18.52
C VAL A 71 4.81 4.86 -18.77
N LEU A 72 5.24 4.93 -20.02
CA LEU A 72 6.66 4.91 -20.39
C LEU A 72 7.39 6.16 -19.85
N ILE A 73 6.76 7.32 -20.00
CA ILE A 73 7.29 8.60 -19.50
C ILE A 73 7.41 8.57 -17.97
N ALA A 74 6.39 8.08 -17.26
CA ALA A 74 6.41 7.97 -15.81
C ALA A 74 7.51 7.01 -15.33
N LEU A 75 7.73 5.91 -16.04
CA LEU A 75 8.76 4.91 -15.70
C LEU A 75 10.17 5.49 -15.90
N VAL A 76 10.42 6.17 -17.01
CA VAL A 76 11.69 6.86 -17.28
C VAL A 76 11.93 8.00 -16.28
N ALA A 77 10.94 8.87 -16.06
CA ALA A 77 11.04 10.00 -15.13
C ALA A 77 11.25 9.52 -13.68
N GLY A 78 10.51 8.48 -13.26
CA GLY A 78 10.67 7.83 -11.96
C GLY A 78 12.06 7.21 -11.80
N GLY A 79 12.58 6.55 -12.83
CA GLY A 79 13.93 6.01 -12.87
C GLY A 79 15.01 7.09 -12.71
N ILE A 80 14.91 8.19 -13.47
CA ILE A 80 15.84 9.32 -13.39
C ILE A 80 15.78 9.98 -12.00
N TYR A 81 14.59 10.24 -11.47
CA TYR A 81 14.42 10.84 -10.14
C TYR A 81 14.96 9.93 -9.03
N GLY A 82 14.64 8.64 -9.08
CA GLY A 82 15.13 7.65 -8.13
C GLY A 82 16.65 7.54 -8.15
N TYR A 83 17.24 7.51 -9.35
CA TYR A 83 18.68 7.48 -9.54
C TYR A 83 19.37 8.77 -9.05
N SER A 84 18.82 9.94 -9.38
CA SER A 84 19.33 11.23 -8.90
C SER A 84 19.28 11.32 -7.37
N LYS A 85 18.18 10.89 -6.75
CA LYS A 85 18.02 10.83 -5.29
C LYS A 85 18.98 9.84 -4.63
N TYR A 86 19.28 8.72 -5.31
CA TYR A 86 20.27 7.75 -4.87
C TYR A 86 21.70 8.33 -4.97
N GLN A 87 22.04 9.02 -6.05
CA GLN A 87 23.33 9.70 -6.21
C GLN A 87 23.53 10.82 -5.19
N GLY A 88 22.50 11.62 -4.89
CA GLY A 88 22.56 12.68 -3.88
C GLY A 88 22.85 12.20 -2.45
N ARG A 89 22.70 10.89 -2.19
CA ARG A 89 23.10 10.27 -0.92
C ARG A 89 24.55 9.82 -0.88
N ARG A 90 25.21 9.64 -2.03
CA ARG A 90 26.64 9.24 -2.12
C ARG A 90 27.62 10.40 -1.92
N GLY A 91 27.16 11.65 -1.99
CA GLY A 91 27.99 12.84 -1.78
C GLY A 91 27.94 13.45 -0.37
N ARG A 92 27.24 12.83 0.60
CA ARG A 92 27.18 13.35 1.98
C ARG A 92 28.33 12.76 2.79
N PRO A 93 29.32 13.57 3.23
CA PRO A 93 30.35 13.07 4.14
C PRO A 93 29.68 12.60 5.43
N VAL A 94 29.96 11.36 5.83
CA VAL A 94 29.49 10.81 7.10
C VAL A 94 30.16 11.62 8.21
N THR A 95 29.39 12.50 8.86
CA THR A 95 29.92 13.32 9.95
C THR A 95 29.75 12.53 11.22
N VAL A 96 30.83 11.89 11.68
CA VAL A 96 30.91 11.29 13.02
C VAL A 96 31.54 12.31 13.94
N GLY A 97 30.76 12.91 14.84
CA GLY A 97 31.23 13.85 15.87
C GLY A 97 32.08 15.02 15.37
N ASN A 98 31.47 16.17 15.04
CA ASN A 98 32.12 17.45 14.71
C ASN A 98 33.32 17.47 13.73
N LYS A 99 33.68 16.35 13.09
CA LYS A 99 34.73 16.30 12.06
C LYS A 99 34.19 15.67 10.79
N LYS A 100 34.35 16.39 9.69
CA LYS A 100 34.30 15.82 8.34
C LYS A 100 35.54 14.97 8.14
N LEU A 101 35.35 13.67 7.94
CA LEU A 101 36.38 12.79 7.38
C LEU A 101 36.34 13.01 5.86
N ASN A 102 37.45 13.51 5.33
CA ASN A 102 37.70 13.66 3.89
C ASN A 102 38.37 12.39 3.38
#